data_AF-A0AAU4K3Y9-F1
#
_entry.id   AF-A0AAU4K3Y9-F1
#
_cell.length_a   1.000
_cell.length_b   1.000
_cell.length_c   1.000
_cell.angle_alpha   90.00
_cell.angle_beta   90.00
_cell.angle_gamma   90.00
#
_symmetry.space_group_name_H-M   'P 1'
#
loop_
_entity.id
_entity.type
_entity.pdbx_description
1 polymer ?
#
loop_
_entity_poly.entity_id
_entity_poly.type
_entity_poly.pdbx_seq_one_letter_code
_entity_poly.pdbx_strand_id
1 'polypeptide(L)'
;MTADHAERRGVVGAQSRRRHRSTRARLAYLLVALVMVVLSVIGVSYVRALVAPGYATFADKTSAWLRDHGAGSVVDQIETWYYTRHAPSQTPADTGQFAVGVPVSGAAVVLPTLPTPAGALHPPQWQIGSVTATGAPAVYTSRFEPDPTHPSVVTGVAVLASSALTMHLVLGTSEPRSPLNTSAAKVPPTDVASLAAVFNSGFRLSDITGGIYANGLTYRPLVNGQATAAIDDHGHLTVGSWGRDVTLTRHIVAARQNLELIVDHARPLPRNGSSAVGWGGTHLQYQYTWRSGLGIDRHNNIVYVAGNYLNLTTLAVALADAGAVRGMELDMHSGMSIFTTWTTTGSRRTPTKLLPTMRSSAGRYLAPDRRDFFYATTGPHPALPSAGTATQSSSPPGHTNK
;
A
#
# COMPACT_ATOMS: atom_id res chain seq x y z
N MET A 1 43.70 -63.16 60.37
CA MET A 1 43.06 -63.40 59.06
C MET A 1 41.73 -62.66 59.04
N THR A 2 41.64 -61.34 59.24
CA THR A 2 42.10 -60.20 58.41
C THR A 2 41.57 -60.23 56.97
N ALA A 3 40.52 -59.43 56.77
CA ALA A 3 40.30 -58.51 55.66
C ALA A 3 40.49 -59.04 54.22
N ASP A 4 39.41 -59.54 53.59
CA ASP A 4 39.37 -59.60 52.11
C ASP A 4 37.96 -59.66 51.46
N HIS A 5 36.89 -59.13 52.07
CA HIS A 5 35.54 -59.22 51.49
C HIS A 5 34.79 -57.89 51.30
N ALA A 6 35.41 -56.75 51.60
CA ALA A 6 34.77 -55.44 51.45
C ALA A 6 35.08 -54.73 50.11
N GLU A 7 36.11 -55.14 49.36
CA GLU A 7 36.63 -54.31 48.25
C GLU A 7 35.97 -54.55 46.87
N ARG A 8 35.27 -55.68 46.67
CA ARG A 8 34.70 -56.03 45.34
C ARG A 8 33.32 -55.43 45.02
N ARG A 9 32.61 -54.82 45.98
CA ARG A 9 31.29 -54.19 45.72
C ARG A 9 31.35 -52.69 45.35
N GLY A 10 32.50 -52.03 45.52
CA GLY A 10 32.67 -50.60 45.20
C GLY A 10 32.91 -50.29 43.71
N VAL A 11 33.49 -51.23 42.96
CA VAL A 11 33.99 -50.98 41.59
C VAL A 11 32.87 -51.01 40.52
N VAL A 12 31.85 -51.85 40.70
CA VAL A 12 30.73 -51.99 39.73
C VAL A 12 29.76 -50.80 39.78
N GLY A 13 29.53 -50.23 40.97
CA GLY A 13 28.69 -49.03 41.14
C GLY A 13 29.34 -47.74 40.62
N ALA A 14 30.67 -47.65 40.69
CA ALA A 14 31.43 -46.51 40.17
C ALA A 14 31.47 -46.47 38.63
N GLN A 15 31.60 -47.62 37.96
CA GLN A 15 31.57 -47.69 36.49
C GLN A 15 30.19 -47.38 35.90
N SER A 16 29.10 -47.86 36.52
CA SER A 16 27.72 -47.54 36.12
C SER A 16 27.38 -46.04 36.25
N ARG A 17 27.76 -45.41 37.37
CA ARG A 17 27.59 -43.96 37.59
C ARG A 17 28.44 -43.10 36.62
N ARG A 18 29.65 -43.55 36.26
CA ARG A 18 30.54 -42.85 35.31
C ARG A 18 30.01 -42.92 33.87
N ARG A 19 29.42 -44.05 33.48
CA ARG A 19 28.78 -44.26 32.16
C ARG A 19 27.50 -43.42 31.99
N HIS A 20 26.67 -43.30 33.03
CA HIS A 20 25.49 -42.44 33.03
C HIS A 20 25.83 -40.93 33.02
N ARG A 21 26.91 -40.51 33.68
CA ARG A 21 27.38 -39.11 33.63
C ARG A 21 27.87 -38.72 32.23
N SER A 22 28.55 -39.61 31.51
CA SER A 22 29.04 -39.32 30.15
C SER A 22 27.92 -39.27 29.10
N THR A 23 26.85 -40.06 29.26
CA THR A 23 25.66 -39.98 28.38
C THR A 23 24.89 -38.68 28.61
N ARG A 24 24.70 -38.25 29.87
CA ARG A 24 24.06 -36.97 30.20
C ARG A 24 24.85 -35.76 29.73
N ALA A 25 26.19 -35.80 29.87
CA ALA A 25 27.06 -34.75 29.33
C ALA A 25 26.97 -34.69 27.80
N ARG A 26 27.01 -35.84 27.10
CA ARG A 26 26.81 -35.90 25.64
C ARG A 26 25.45 -35.36 25.22
N LEU A 27 24.38 -35.70 25.93
CA LEU A 27 23.03 -35.17 25.66
C LEU A 27 22.96 -33.65 25.87
N ALA A 28 23.60 -33.13 26.92
CA ALA A 28 23.71 -31.69 27.14
C ALA A 28 24.50 -30.99 26.03
N TYR A 29 25.63 -31.56 25.58
CA TYR A 29 26.39 -31.03 24.45
C TYR A 29 25.58 -31.05 23.15
N LEU A 30 24.83 -32.12 22.88
CA LEU A 30 23.95 -32.20 21.71
C LEU A 30 22.81 -31.19 21.78
N LEU A 31 22.22 -30.98 22.95
CA LEU A 31 21.21 -29.94 23.16
C LEU A 31 21.78 -28.54 22.95
N VAL A 32 22.96 -28.24 23.49
CA VAL A 32 23.64 -26.95 23.27
C VAL A 32 23.99 -26.78 21.80
N ALA A 33 24.52 -27.81 21.14
CA ALA A 33 24.83 -27.77 19.72
C ALA A 33 23.56 -27.54 18.87
N LEU A 34 22.46 -28.23 19.19
CA LEU A 34 21.16 -28.02 18.54
C LEU A 34 20.66 -26.58 18.73
N VAL A 35 20.71 -26.07 19.96
CA VAL A 35 20.34 -24.68 20.27
C VAL A 35 21.21 -23.71 19.48
N MET A 36 22.52 -23.92 19.42
CA MET A 36 23.43 -23.08 18.65
C MET A 36 23.15 -23.13 17.14
N VAL A 37 22.82 -24.31 16.59
CA VAL A 37 22.42 -24.45 15.19
C VAL A 37 21.13 -23.70 14.92
N VAL A 38 20.11 -23.86 15.78
CA VAL A 38 18.84 -23.14 15.66
C VAL A 38 19.06 -21.62 15.74
N LEU A 39 19.84 -21.14 16.71
CA LEU A 39 20.19 -19.72 16.84
C LEU A 39 20.97 -19.21 15.62
N SER A 40 21.84 -20.03 15.04
CA SER A 40 22.59 -19.68 13.82
C SER A 40 21.66 -19.55 12.62
N VAL A 41 20.71 -20.46 12.44
CA VAL A 41 19.70 -20.38 11.35
C VAL A 41 18.82 -19.15 11.50
N ILE A 42 18.37 -18.87 12.72
CA ILE A 42 17.60 -17.66 13.05
C ILE A 42 18.44 -16.40 12.76
N GLY A 43 19.70 -16.38 13.20
CA GLY A 43 20.63 -15.26 12.98
C GLY A 43 20.89 -15.00 11.49
N VAL A 44 21.15 -16.05 10.70
CA VAL A 44 21.34 -15.93 9.24
C VAL A 44 20.06 -15.45 8.56
N SER A 45 18.89 -15.96 8.95
CA SER A 45 17.59 -15.49 8.44
C SER A 45 17.38 -14.00 8.72
N TYR A 46 17.67 -13.57 9.95
CA TYR A 46 17.51 -12.18 10.35
C TYR A 46 18.47 -11.24 9.63
N VAL A 47 19.76 -11.61 9.53
CA VAL A 47 20.74 -10.84 8.76
C VAL A 47 20.31 -10.71 7.29
N ARG A 48 19.85 -11.80 6.67
CA ARG A 48 19.31 -11.76 5.30
C ARG A 48 18.15 -10.78 5.17
N ALA A 49 17.23 -10.75 6.12
CA ALA A 49 16.12 -9.80 6.12
C ALA A 49 16.61 -8.34 6.25
N LEU A 50 17.62 -8.09 7.08
CA LEU A 50 18.23 -6.78 7.30
C LEU A 50 18.99 -6.27 6.07
N VAL A 51 19.75 -7.13 5.38
CA VAL A 51 20.54 -6.72 4.20
C VAL A 51 19.75 -6.74 2.90
N ALA A 52 18.57 -7.37 2.86
CA ALA A 52 17.80 -7.44 1.63
C ALA A 52 17.43 -6.02 1.12
N PRO A 53 17.46 -5.82 -0.21
CA PRO A 53 17.28 -4.50 -0.82
C PRO A 53 15.90 -3.90 -0.50
N GLY A 54 15.81 -2.58 -0.58
CA GLY A 54 14.60 -1.79 -0.34
C GLY A 54 14.80 -0.66 0.69
N TYR A 55 13.81 0.23 0.73
CA TYR A 55 13.71 1.45 1.55
C TYR A 55 13.45 1.20 3.05
N ALA A 56 13.07 -0.03 3.42
CA ALA A 56 12.66 -0.35 4.78
C ALA A 56 13.80 -0.08 5.77
N THR A 57 13.50 0.64 6.85
CA THR A 57 14.50 0.98 7.86
C THR A 57 14.85 -0.24 8.71
N PHE A 58 15.87 -0.14 9.56
CA PHE A 58 16.20 -1.22 10.50
C PHE A 58 14.96 -1.67 11.28
N ALA A 59 14.21 -0.71 11.85
CA ALA A 59 12.98 -0.98 12.59
C ALA A 59 11.91 -1.68 11.72
N ASP A 60 11.69 -1.20 10.50
CA ASP A 60 10.68 -1.80 9.59
C ASP A 60 11.08 -3.22 9.17
N LYS A 61 12.37 -3.44 8.89
CA LYS A 61 12.91 -4.76 8.55
C LYS A 61 12.83 -5.73 9.75
N THR A 62 13.07 -5.24 10.96
CA THR A 62 12.91 -6.02 12.19
C THR A 62 11.45 -6.37 12.46
N SER A 63 10.55 -5.40 12.39
CA SER A 63 9.10 -5.61 12.55
C SER A 63 8.58 -6.62 11.53
N ALA A 64 8.95 -6.45 10.25
CA ALA A 64 8.63 -7.38 9.17
C ALA A 64 9.14 -8.81 9.45
N TRP A 65 10.39 -8.96 9.90
CA TRP A 65 10.96 -10.26 10.20
C TRP A 65 10.27 -10.92 11.39
N LEU A 66 9.98 -10.17 12.46
CA LEU A 66 9.25 -10.67 13.63
C LEU A 66 7.85 -11.17 13.24
N ARG A 67 7.12 -10.39 12.43
CA ARG A 67 5.80 -10.78 11.88
C ARG A 67 5.89 -12.08 11.08
N ASP A 68 6.87 -12.18 10.18
CA ASP A 68 7.11 -13.37 9.34
C ASP A 68 7.45 -14.63 10.16
N HIS A 69 7.90 -14.49 11.40
CA HIS A 69 8.27 -15.58 12.30
C HIS A 69 7.28 -15.76 13.47
N GLY A 70 6.04 -15.29 13.30
CA GLY A 70 4.93 -15.56 14.23
C GLY A 70 4.83 -14.61 15.42
N ALA A 71 5.67 -13.58 15.51
CA ALA A 71 5.62 -12.57 16.58
C ALA A 71 4.72 -11.36 16.23
N GLY A 72 3.83 -11.49 15.23
CA GLY A 72 3.01 -10.37 14.77
C GLY A 72 2.11 -9.76 15.84
N SER A 73 1.50 -10.58 16.70
CA SER A 73 0.66 -10.10 17.80
C SER A 73 1.43 -9.32 18.87
N VAL A 74 2.70 -9.65 19.11
CA VAL A 74 3.57 -8.91 20.04
C VAL A 74 3.92 -7.55 19.44
N VAL A 75 4.24 -7.53 18.14
CA VAL A 75 4.50 -6.28 17.41
C VAL A 75 3.27 -5.39 17.46
N ASP A 76 2.07 -5.93 17.20
CA ASP A 76 0.80 -5.18 17.27
C ASP A 76 0.56 -4.57 18.66
N GLN A 77 0.87 -5.29 19.75
CA GLN A 77 0.72 -4.78 21.12
C GLN A 77 1.68 -3.62 21.41
N ILE A 78 2.96 -3.75 20.99
CA ILE A 78 3.96 -2.70 21.16
C ILE A 78 3.58 -1.46 20.34
N GLU A 79 3.19 -1.65 19.08
CA GLU A 79 2.73 -0.56 18.21
C GLU A 79 1.49 0.13 18.81
N THR A 80 0.51 -0.64 19.29
CA THR A 80 -0.68 -0.09 19.95
C THR A 80 -0.31 0.74 21.18
N TRP A 81 0.54 0.23 22.06
CA TRP A 81 1.00 0.97 23.24
C TRP A 81 1.75 2.25 22.87
N TYR A 82 2.61 2.19 21.86
CA TYR A 82 3.37 3.35 21.41
C TYR A 82 2.43 4.40 20.81
N TYR A 83 1.60 4.05 19.82
CA TYR A 83 0.76 5.01 19.12
C TYR A 83 -0.40 5.56 19.97
N THR A 84 -0.93 4.79 20.92
CA THR A 84 -1.93 5.31 21.88
C THR A 84 -1.36 6.40 22.80
N ARG A 85 -0.05 6.39 23.06
CA ARG A 85 0.64 7.44 23.85
C ARG A 85 1.17 8.61 23.03
N HIS A 86 1.09 8.54 21.70
CA HIS A 86 1.53 9.58 20.77
C HIS A 86 0.34 10.08 19.92
N ALA A 87 -0.76 10.45 20.60
CA ALA A 87 -1.89 11.09 19.94
C ALA A 87 -1.47 12.41 19.27
N PRO A 88 -2.09 12.78 18.14
CA PRO A 88 -1.77 14.01 17.44
C PRO A 88 -2.03 15.24 18.31
N SER A 89 -1.21 16.26 18.11
CA SER A 89 -1.29 17.52 18.85
C SER A 89 -2.53 18.31 18.46
N GLN A 90 -3.06 19.09 19.40
CA GLN A 90 -4.10 20.10 19.14
C GLN A 90 -3.53 21.45 18.68
N THR A 91 -2.21 21.56 18.55
CA THR A 91 -1.55 22.75 18.00
C THR A 91 -1.79 22.88 16.50
N PRO A 92 -1.74 24.10 15.92
CA PRO A 92 -1.79 24.28 14.47
C PRO A 92 -0.73 23.47 13.73
N ALA A 93 -1.01 23.09 12.48
CA ALA A 93 -0.04 22.45 11.60
C ALA A 93 1.18 23.34 11.33
N ASP A 94 2.32 22.68 11.12
CA ASP A 94 3.51 23.33 10.58
C ASP A 94 3.23 23.83 9.16
N THR A 95 3.35 25.14 8.95
CA THR A 95 3.07 25.79 7.67
C THR A 95 3.98 25.30 6.55
N GLY A 96 5.18 24.80 6.87
CA GLY A 96 6.10 24.18 5.91
C GLY A 96 5.56 22.88 5.31
N GLN A 97 4.51 22.30 5.89
CA GLN A 97 3.83 21.15 5.32
C GLN A 97 2.86 21.52 4.21
N PHE A 98 2.37 22.76 4.10
CA PHE A 98 1.47 23.15 3.02
C PHE A 98 2.22 23.45 1.73
N ALA A 99 1.54 23.29 0.61
CA ALA A 99 2.13 23.54 -0.69
C ALA A 99 2.06 25.04 -0.98
N VAL A 100 3.20 25.70 -1.13
CA VAL A 100 3.30 27.11 -1.54
C VAL A 100 3.49 27.13 -3.06
N GLY A 101 2.58 27.74 -3.80
CA GLY A 101 2.65 27.77 -5.26
C GLY A 101 1.47 28.48 -5.91
N VAL A 102 1.53 28.64 -7.23
CA VAL A 102 0.44 29.24 -8.00
C VAL A 102 -0.71 28.23 -8.07
N PRO A 103 -1.94 28.61 -7.65
CA PRO A 103 -3.10 27.75 -7.80
C PRO A 103 -3.30 27.32 -9.25
N VAL A 104 -3.78 26.10 -9.46
CA VAL A 104 -4.15 25.65 -10.81
C VAL A 104 -5.24 26.54 -11.39
N SER A 105 -5.01 27.09 -12.58
CA SER A 105 -6.03 27.69 -13.44
C SER A 105 -6.38 26.73 -14.57
N GLY A 106 -7.66 26.47 -14.82
CA GLY A 106 -8.13 25.62 -15.92
C GLY A 106 -7.78 24.13 -15.76
N ALA A 107 -8.15 23.51 -14.65
CA ALA A 107 -8.01 22.06 -14.48
C ALA A 107 -8.86 21.29 -15.51
N ALA A 108 -8.30 20.24 -16.09
CA ALA A 108 -8.98 19.34 -17.02
C ALA A 108 -9.99 18.41 -16.30
N VAL A 109 -9.95 18.37 -14.97
CA VAL A 109 -10.87 17.62 -14.11
C VAL A 109 -11.49 18.55 -13.07
N VAL A 110 -12.63 18.15 -12.54
CA VAL A 110 -13.28 18.85 -11.43
C VAL A 110 -12.54 18.49 -10.14
N LEU A 111 -11.84 19.47 -9.56
CA LEU A 111 -11.15 19.31 -8.29
C LEU A 111 -12.12 19.61 -7.13
N PRO A 112 -12.13 18.79 -6.07
CA PRO A 112 -13.01 19.01 -4.93
C PRO A 112 -12.56 20.22 -4.11
N THR A 113 -13.52 20.85 -3.44
CA THR A 113 -13.24 21.85 -2.41
C THR A 113 -12.86 21.12 -1.12
N LEU A 114 -11.60 21.22 -0.75
CA LEU A 114 -11.09 20.58 0.47
C LEU A 114 -11.44 21.42 1.71
N PRO A 115 -11.70 20.78 2.87
CA PRO A 115 -12.03 21.50 4.08
C PRO A 115 -10.85 22.34 4.56
N THR A 116 -11.18 23.48 5.17
CA THR A 116 -10.21 24.40 5.79
C THR A 116 -10.65 24.61 7.23
N PRO A 117 -9.87 24.15 8.24
CA PRO A 117 -10.18 24.41 9.63
C PRO A 117 -10.27 25.92 9.93
N ALA A 118 -11.11 26.27 10.91
CA ALA A 118 -11.19 27.64 11.39
C ALA A 118 -9.82 28.08 11.94
N GLY A 119 -9.29 29.20 11.45
CA GLY A 119 -7.97 29.70 11.86
C GLY A 119 -6.78 29.06 11.13
N ALA A 120 -7.01 28.22 10.10
CA ALA A 120 -5.93 27.70 9.27
C ALA A 120 -5.16 28.84 8.61
N LEU A 121 -3.83 28.80 8.73
CA LEU A 121 -2.93 29.84 8.18
C LEU A 121 -2.84 29.76 6.65
N HIS A 122 -3.06 28.58 6.07
CA HIS A 122 -3.03 28.36 4.63
C HIS A 122 -4.22 27.49 4.21
N PRO A 123 -5.17 28.03 3.43
CA PRO A 123 -6.23 27.21 2.85
C PRO A 123 -5.62 26.19 1.86
N PRO A 124 -6.26 25.03 1.66
CA PRO A 124 -5.81 24.06 0.67
C PRO A 124 -5.75 24.69 -0.73
N GLN A 125 -4.61 24.52 -1.40
CA GLN A 125 -4.43 24.97 -2.77
C GLN A 125 -4.05 23.79 -3.66
N TRP A 126 -4.74 23.67 -4.79
CA TRP A 126 -4.41 22.69 -5.80
C TRP A 126 -3.23 23.17 -6.64
N GLN A 127 -2.28 22.26 -6.87
CA GLN A 127 -1.09 22.46 -7.69
C GLN A 127 -1.01 21.40 -8.78
N ILE A 128 -0.33 21.72 -9.88
CA ILE A 128 -0.03 20.74 -10.93
C ILE A 128 1.13 19.86 -10.46
N GLY A 129 0.86 18.57 -10.29
CA GLY A 129 1.86 17.57 -9.95
C GLY A 129 2.58 16.99 -11.18
N SER A 130 1.88 16.82 -12.31
CA SER A 130 2.47 16.36 -13.56
C SER A 130 1.64 16.80 -14.77
N VAL A 131 2.28 16.82 -15.94
CA VAL A 131 1.68 17.19 -17.23
C VAL A 131 1.96 16.09 -18.26
N THR A 132 1.05 15.95 -19.22
CA THR A 132 1.23 15.14 -20.43
C THR A 132 2.31 15.73 -21.35
N ALA A 133 2.69 14.99 -22.38
CA ALA A 133 3.64 15.46 -23.40
C ALA A 133 3.17 16.74 -24.14
N THR A 134 1.85 16.98 -24.23
CA THR A 134 1.27 18.20 -24.82
C THR A 134 1.15 19.35 -23.82
N GLY A 135 1.57 19.15 -22.57
CA GLY A 135 1.51 20.17 -21.51
C GLY A 135 0.19 20.21 -20.74
N ALA A 136 -0.82 19.40 -21.09
CA ALA A 136 -2.06 19.32 -20.34
C ALA A 136 -1.82 18.70 -18.95
N PRO A 137 -2.34 19.27 -17.84
CA PRO A 137 -2.14 18.69 -16.51
C PRO A 137 -2.81 17.31 -16.38
N ALA A 138 -2.09 16.36 -15.78
CA ALA A 138 -2.54 14.98 -15.61
C ALA A 138 -2.67 14.57 -14.14
N VAL A 139 -1.87 15.20 -13.26
CA VAL A 139 -1.90 14.95 -11.81
C VAL A 139 -2.03 16.29 -11.11
N TYR A 140 -2.94 16.36 -10.15
CA TYR A 140 -3.16 17.51 -9.29
C TYR A 140 -2.88 17.12 -7.86
N THR A 141 -2.19 17.95 -7.11
CA THR A 141 -1.89 17.69 -5.70
C THR A 141 -2.33 18.84 -4.82
N SER A 142 -2.74 18.52 -3.60
CA SER A 142 -3.02 19.50 -2.56
C SER A 142 -2.71 18.91 -1.20
N ARG A 143 -2.83 19.74 -0.16
CA ARG A 143 -2.63 19.36 1.23
C ARG A 143 -3.66 20.08 2.08
N PHE A 144 -4.25 19.37 3.02
CA PHE A 144 -5.34 19.86 3.85
C PHE A 144 -5.36 19.15 5.20
N GLU A 145 -6.16 19.67 6.12
CA GLU A 145 -6.34 19.13 7.46
C GLU A 145 -7.72 18.46 7.54
N PRO A 146 -7.81 17.12 7.53
CA PRO A 146 -9.10 16.40 7.50
C PRO A 146 -9.76 16.29 8.88
N ASP A 147 -9.04 16.63 9.96
CA ASP A 147 -9.52 16.50 11.33
C ASP A 147 -9.48 17.86 12.05
N PRO A 148 -10.62 18.57 12.18
CA PRO A 148 -10.65 19.87 12.84
C PRO A 148 -10.34 19.79 14.35
N THR A 149 -10.41 18.60 14.95
CA THR A 149 -10.04 18.40 16.37
C THR A 149 -8.53 18.19 16.57
N HIS A 150 -7.82 17.83 15.49
CA HIS A 150 -6.37 17.65 15.47
C HIS A 150 -5.75 18.43 14.30
N PRO A 151 -5.74 19.77 14.35
CA PRO A 151 -5.26 20.61 13.25
C PRO A 151 -3.78 20.39 12.92
N SER A 152 -2.99 19.74 13.78
CA SER A 152 -1.61 19.35 13.44
C SER A 152 -1.50 18.27 12.34
N VAL A 153 -2.60 17.58 12.04
CA VAL A 153 -2.64 16.46 11.09
C VAL A 153 -2.82 16.98 9.66
N VAL A 154 -1.72 17.05 8.92
CA VAL A 154 -1.72 17.42 7.50
C VAL A 154 -1.76 16.16 6.63
N THR A 155 -2.70 16.17 5.69
CA THR A 155 -2.91 15.10 4.72
C THR A 155 -2.65 15.62 3.32
N GLY A 156 -1.85 14.89 2.56
CA GLY A 156 -1.66 15.11 1.14
C GLY A 156 -2.73 14.37 0.34
N VAL A 157 -3.21 15.02 -0.73
CA VAL A 157 -4.15 14.43 -1.69
C VAL A 157 -3.61 14.60 -3.10
N ALA A 158 -3.77 13.57 -3.93
CA ALA A 158 -3.55 13.63 -5.35
C ALA A 158 -4.81 13.20 -6.12
N VAL A 159 -5.20 13.97 -7.13
CA VAL A 159 -6.21 13.61 -8.12
C VAL A 159 -5.50 13.35 -9.44
N LEU A 160 -5.67 12.15 -9.98
CA LEU A 160 -5.07 11.69 -11.22
C LEU A 160 -6.17 11.63 -12.28
N ALA A 161 -6.03 12.43 -13.34
CA ALA A 161 -6.97 12.49 -14.44
C ALA A 161 -6.91 11.20 -15.24
N SER A 162 -7.91 10.32 -15.09
CA SER A 162 -7.88 8.99 -15.70
C SER A 162 -7.88 9.05 -17.24
N SER A 163 -8.48 10.08 -17.84
CA SER A 163 -8.46 10.29 -19.29
C SER A 163 -7.06 10.60 -19.86
N ALA A 164 -6.10 10.98 -19.02
CA ALA A 164 -4.75 11.35 -19.41
C ALA A 164 -3.68 10.32 -19.03
N LEU A 165 -4.08 9.22 -18.37
CA LEU A 165 -3.17 8.33 -17.65
C LEU A 165 -3.47 6.86 -17.85
N THR A 166 -2.44 6.09 -18.19
CA THR A 166 -2.49 4.62 -18.18
C THR A 166 -1.94 4.11 -16.85
N MET A 167 -2.74 3.32 -16.12
CA MET A 167 -2.38 2.73 -14.83
C MET A 167 -1.78 1.34 -14.97
N HIS A 168 -0.84 1.03 -14.09
CA HIS A 168 -0.12 -0.23 -14.07
C HIS A 168 0.06 -0.72 -12.64
N LEU A 169 0.05 -2.05 -12.45
CA LEU A 169 0.41 -2.72 -11.20
C LEU A 169 1.70 -3.51 -11.41
N VAL A 170 2.71 -3.25 -10.58
CA VAL A 170 3.97 -4.00 -10.57
C VAL A 170 4.00 -4.89 -9.34
N LEU A 171 4.23 -6.18 -9.54
CA LEU A 171 4.42 -7.12 -8.44
C LEU A 171 5.80 -6.92 -7.80
N GLY A 172 5.87 -7.02 -6.48
CA GLY A 172 7.13 -6.91 -5.74
C GLY A 172 8.00 -8.17 -5.88
N THR A 173 9.25 -8.08 -5.42
CA THR A 173 10.15 -9.25 -5.37
C THR A 173 9.73 -10.31 -4.35
N SER A 174 8.94 -9.92 -3.34
CA SER A 174 8.50 -10.82 -2.26
C SER A 174 6.97 -10.88 -2.12
N GLU A 175 6.24 -9.87 -2.60
CA GLU A 175 4.77 -9.83 -2.53
C GLU A 175 4.19 -9.61 -3.94
N PRO A 176 3.32 -10.51 -4.46
CA PRO A 176 2.91 -11.79 -3.86
C PRO A 176 4.04 -12.83 -3.83
N ARG A 177 4.04 -13.66 -2.79
CA ARG A 177 4.91 -14.83 -2.68
C ARG A 177 4.42 -15.92 -3.63
N SER A 178 5.07 -16.07 -4.78
CA SER A 178 4.79 -17.15 -5.72
C SER A 178 5.99 -17.43 -6.61
N PRO A 179 6.30 -18.71 -6.91
CA PRO A 179 7.32 -19.04 -7.90
C PRO A 179 6.95 -18.59 -9.31
N LEU A 180 5.67 -18.28 -9.56
CA LEU A 180 5.18 -17.75 -10.84
C LEU A 180 5.39 -16.22 -10.97
N ASN A 181 5.86 -15.55 -9.92
CA ASN A 181 6.13 -14.12 -9.97
C ASN A 181 7.49 -13.86 -10.62
N THR A 182 7.46 -13.40 -11.87
CA THR A 182 8.65 -13.08 -12.66
C THR A 182 8.92 -11.57 -12.76
N SER A 183 8.28 -10.77 -11.91
CA SER A 183 8.39 -9.31 -11.96
C SER A 183 9.81 -8.82 -11.66
N ALA A 184 10.26 -7.82 -12.41
CA ALA A 184 11.48 -7.06 -12.09
C ALA A 184 11.30 -6.15 -10.87
N ALA A 185 10.07 -6.01 -10.37
CA ALA A 185 9.69 -5.29 -9.16
C ALA A 185 10.09 -3.81 -9.12
N LYS A 186 10.23 -3.18 -10.29
CA LYS A 186 10.54 -1.77 -10.48
C LYS A 186 9.78 -1.24 -11.69
N VAL A 187 9.66 0.08 -11.79
CA VAL A 187 9.11 0.69 -13.01
C VAL A 187 9.97 0.28 -14.21
N PRO A 188 9.37 -0.19 -15.32
CA PRO A 188 10.10 -0.48 -16.55
C PRO A 188 10.89 0.74 -17.04
N PRO A 189 12.17 0.59 -17.45
CA PRO A 189 12.98 1.72 -17.94
C PRO A 189 12.33 2.50 -19.10
N THR A 190 11.54 1.82 -19.93
CA THR A 190 10.78 2.41 -21.05
C THR A 190 9.73 3.43 -20.60
N ASP A 191 9.23 3.29 -19.38
CA ASP A 191 8.09 4.06 -18.87
C ASP A 191 8.54 5.28 -18.05
N VAL A 192 9.81 5.32 -17.63
CA VAL A 192 10.37 6.40 -16.79
C VAL A 192 10.19 7.78 -17.45
N ALA A 193 10.33 7.85 -18.77
CA ALA A 193 10.17 9.08 -19.53
C ALA A 193 8.72 9.60 -19.57
N SER A 194 7.73 8.76 -19.28
CA SER A 194 6.30 9.12 -19.28
C SER A 194 5.65 9.09 -17.89
N LEU A 195 6.36 8.68 -16.83
CA LEU A 195 5.84 8.59 -15.46
C LEU A 195 5.13 9.86 -14.98
N ALA A 196 3.83 9.77 -14.72
CA ALA A 196 3.08 10.84 -14.08
C ALA A 196 3.14 10.71 -12.56
N ALA A 197 2.89 9.50 -12.05
CA ALA A 197 2.83 9.21 -10.62
C ALA A 197 3.23 7.76 -10.30
N VAL A 198 3.65 7.53 -9.06
CA VAL A 198 4.03 6.23 -8.49
C VAL A 198 3.61 6.21 -7.02
N PHE A 199 2.98 5.14 -6.55
CA PHE A 199 2.53 5.01 -5.16
C PHE A 199 2.39 3.56 -4.69
N ASN A 200 2.37 3.35 -3.37
CA ASN A 200 2.30 2.01 -2.78
C ASN A 200 0.98 1.27 -3.07
N SER A 201 1.00 -0.04 -2.87
CA SER A 201 -0.18 -0.91 -2.92
C SER A 201 -0.76 -1.16 -1.52
N GLY A 202 -1.64 -2.17 -1.40
CA GLY A 202 -2.25 -2.64 -0.15
C GLY A 202 -1.29 -3.41 0.76
N PHE A 203 -1.82 -3.95 1.86
CA PHE A 203 -1.07 -4.75 2.83
C PHE A 203 -0.41 -5.98 2.22
N ARG A 204 0.44 -6.66 2.99
CA ARG A 204 0.88 -8.01 2.59
C ARG A 204 -0.31 -8.92 2.46
N LEU A 205 -0.23 -9.88 1.55
CA LEU A 205 -1.29 -10.89 1.44
C LEU A 205 -1.44 -11.68 2.74
N SER A 206 -0.37 -11.96 3.48
CA SER A 206 -0.45 -12.65 4.78
C SER A 206 -1.34 -11.97 5.82
N ASP A 207 -1.56 -10.66 5.69
CA ASP A 207 -2.19 -9.83 6.72
C ASP A 207 -3.67 -9.51 6.39
N ILE A 208 -4.17 -10.03 5.27
CA ILE A 208 -5.54 -9.80 4.79
C ILE A 208 -6.17 -11.10 4.26
N THR A 209 -7.47 -11.08 4.04
CA THR A 209 -8.22 -12.17 3.38
C THR A 209 -8.25 -12.05 1.86
N GLY A 210 -8.09 -10.83 1.31
CA GLY A 210 -8.17 -10.55 -0.12
C GLY A 210 -7.01 -11.10 -0.97
N GLY A 211 -7.29 -11.29 -2.25
CA GLY A 211 -6.38 -11.84 -3.25
C GLY A 211 -5.65 -10.82 -4.13
N ILE A 212 -4.95 -11.37 -5.13
CA ILE A 212 -4.35 -10.60 -6.22
C ILE A 212 -4.35 -11.43 -7.51
N TYR A 213 -4.77 -10.80 -8.59
CA TYR A 213 -4.71 -11.28 -9.96
C TYR A 213 -3.88 -10.28 -10.77
N ALA A 214 -2.94 -10.76 -11.57
CA ALA A 214 -2.16 -9.92 -12.49
C ALA A 214 -1.60 -10.78 -13.62
N ASN A 215 -1.50 -10.22 -14.82
CA ASN A 215 -0.87 -10.87 -15.98
C ASN A 215 -1.46 -12.26 -16.29
N GLY A 216 -2.78 -12.41 -16.22
CA GLY A 216 -3.47 -13.67 -16.48
C GLY A 216 -3.35 -14.71 -15.35
N LEU A 217 -2.65 -14.40 -14.26
CA LEU A 217 -2.42 -15.32 -13.15
C LEU A 217 -3.12 -14.86 -11.88
N THR A 218 -3.84 -15.78 -11.26
CA THR A 218 -4.36 -15.59 -9.90
C THR A 218 -3.31 -16.09 -8.91
N TYR A 219 -2.58 -15.18 -8.28
CA TYR A 219 -1.58 -15.53 -7.26
C TYR A 219 -2.22 -15.91 -5.93
N ARG A 220 -3.40 -15.32 -5.65
CA ARG A 220 -4.28 -15.71 -4.56
C ARG A 220 -5.73 -15.42 -4.94
N PRO A 221 -6.67 -16.34 -4.70
CA PRO A 221 -8.08 -16.16 -5.07
C PRO A 221 -8.67 -14.84 -4.58
N LEU A 222 -9.40 -14.16 -5.46
CA LEU A 222 -10.15 -12.95 -5.15
C LEU A 222 -11.40 -13.31 -4.34
N VAL A 223 -11.72 -12.52 -3.32
CA VAL A 223 -12.79 -12.76 -2.36
C VAL A 223 -13.88 -11.71 -2.54
N ASN A 224 -15.15 -12.14 -2.62
CA ASN A 224 -16.29 -11.24 -2.70
C ASN A 224 -16.36 -10.31 -1.48
N GLY A 225 -16.82 -9.09 -1.68
CA GLY A 225 -16.94 -8.07 -0.63
C GLY A 225 -15.67 -7.25 -0.40
N GLN A 226 -14.48 -7.81 -0.68
CA GLN A 226 -13.21 -7.09 -0.50
C GLN A 226 -13.08 -5.93 -1.48
N ALA A 227 -12.62 -4.79 -0.99
CA ALA A 227 -12.28 -3.66 -1.84
C ALA A 227 -11.13 -4.03 -2.77
N THR A 228 -11.28 -3.66 -4.02
CA THR A 228 -10.39 -4.06 -5.10
C THR A 228 -10.04 -2.84 -5.95
N ALA A 229 -8.74 -2.58 -6.09
CA ALA A 229 -8.21 -1.74 -7.16
C ALA A 229 -8.02 -2.64 -8.39
N ALA A 230 -8.79 -2.39 -9.44
CA ALA A 230 -8.75 -3.18 -10.68
C ALA A 230 -8.34 -2.31 -11.86
N ILE A 231 -7.52 -2.87 -12.74
CA ILE A 231 -7.02 -2.24 -13.96
C ILE A 231 -7.50 -3.06 -15.15
N ASP A 232 -8.08 -2.39 -16.13
CA ASP A 232 -8.50 -3.01 -17.39
C ASP A 232 -7.39 -3.00 -18.46
N ASP A 233 -7.67 -3.62 -19.61
CA ASP A 233 -6.79 -3.72 -20.78
C ASP A 233 -6.54 -2.39 -21.49
N HIS A 234 -7.26 -1.33 -21.10
CA HIS A 234 -7.01 0.04 -21.53
C HIS A 234 -6.17 0.82 -20.50
N GLY A 235 -5.88 0.24 -19.34
CA GLY A 235 -5.14 0.86 -18.25
C GLY A 235 -5.99 1.78 -17.38
N HIS A 236 -7.32 1.71 -17.45
CA HIS A 236 -8.19 2.43 -16.52
C HIS A 236 -8.22 1.72 -15.17
N LEU A 237 -7.93 2.46 -14.09
CA LEU A 237 -8.09 1.96 -12.74
C LEU A 237 -9.46 2.31 -12.17
N THR A 238 -10.10 1.34 -11.54
CA THR A 238 -11.31 1.54 -10.72
C THR A 238 -11.12 0.97 -9.32
N VAL A 239 -11.91 1.47 -8.36
CA VAL A 239 -11.98 0.94 -6.99
C VAL A 239 -13.41 0.54 -6.68
N GLY A 240 -13.61 -0.68 -6.18
CA GLY A 240 -14.94 -1.15 -5.79
C GLY A 240 -14.93 -2.45 -4.99
N SER A 241 -16.09 -2.84 -4.47
CA SER A 241 -16.28 -4.11 -3.79
C SER A 241 -16.37 -5.26 -4.80
N TRP A 242 -15.52 -6.27 -4.64
CA TRP A 242 -15.48 -7.41 -5.54
C TRP A 242 -16.79 -8.21 -5.51
N GLY A 243 -17.30 -8.58 -6.67
CA GLY A 243 -18.58 -9.27 -6.85
C GLY A 243 -19.80 -8.33 -6.88
N ARG A 244 -19.68 -7.09 -6.37
CA ARG A 244 -20.74 -6.06 -6.42
C ARG A 244 -20.47 -5.04 -7.53
N ASP A 245 -19.28 -4.45 -7.49
CA ASP A 245 -18.89 -3.33 -8.34
C ASP A 245 -17.91 -3.73 -9.43
N VAL A 246 -17.08 -4.74 -9.14
CA VAL A 246 -16.03 -5.25 -10.02
C VAL A 246 -16.12 -6.77 -10.03
N THR A 247 -16.05 -7.37 -11.22
CA THR A 247 -16.00 -8.82 -11.41
C THR A 247 -14.86 -9.16 -12.36
N LEU A 248 -14.37 -10.41 -12.31
CA LEU A 248 -13.35 -10.83 -13.26
C LEU A 248 -13.98 -10.95 -14.64
N THR A 249 -13.50 -10.13 -15.57
CA THR A 249 -13.81 -10.24 -16.99
C THR A 249 -12.51 -10.45 -17.76
N ARG A 250 -12.62 -10.81 -19.04
CA ARG A 250 -11.44 -10.89 -19.93
C ARG A 250 -10.68 -9.56 -20.09
N HIS A 251 -11.31 -8.44 -19.76
CA HIS A 251 -10.73 -7.10 -19.87
C HIS A 251 -9.93 -6.71 -18.63
N ILE A 252 -10.09 -7.41 -17.50
CA ILE A 252 -9.29 -7.12 -16.30
C ILE A 252 -7.90 -7.73 -16.49
N VAL A 253 -6.86 -6.88 -16.41
CA VAL A 253 -5.45 -7.29 -16.51
C VAL A 253 -4.77 -7.37 -15.14
N ALA A 254 -5.27 -6.59 -14.17
CA ALA A 254 -4.83 -6.65 -12.78
C ALA A 254 -5.99 -6.37 -11.82
N ALA A 255 -6.02 -7.06 -10.69
CA ALA A 255 -6.93 -6.80 -9.58
C ALA A 255 -6.18 -7.05 -8.28
N ARG A 256 -6.03 -6.01 -7.45
CA ARG A 256 -5.42 -6.09 -6.13
C ARG A 256 -6.44 -5.74 -5.07
N GLN A 257 -6.78 -6.72 -4.25
CA GLN A 257 -7.70 -6.49 -3.15
C GLN A 257 -6.99 -5.82 -1.97
N ASN A 258 -7.70 -5.43 -0.92
CA ASN A 258 -7.05 -5.21 0.36
C ASN A 258 -7.98 -5.65 1.49
N LEU A 259 -8.57 -4.69 2.21
CA LEU A 259 -9.63 -4.86 3.19
C LEU A 259 -10.99 -4.53 2.55
N GLU A 260 -12.05 -4.33 3.35
CA GLU A 260 -13.32 -3.78 2.85
C GLU A 260 -13.19 -2.31 2.42
N LEU A 261 -14.21 -1.81 1.71
CA LEU A 261 -14.28 -0.38 1.38
C LEU A 261 -14.36 0.43 2.68
N ILE A 262 -13.73 1.61 2.65
CA ILE A 262 -13.80 2.60 3.74
C ILE A 262 -14.60 3.85 3.34
N VAL A 263 -14.82 4.04 2.04
CA VAL A 263 -15.77 5.00 1.48
C VAL A 263 -16.66 4.26 0.49
N ASP A 264 -17.97 4.46 0.60
CA ASP A 264 -18.95 3.92 -0.33
C ASP A 264 -20.10 4.92 -0.51
N HIS A 265 -20.60 5.08 -1.73
CA HIS A 265 -21.60 6.10 -2.08
C HIS A 265 -21.24 7.52 -1.60
N ALA A 266 -19.96 7.90 -1.74
CA ALA A 266 -19.40 9.19 -1.29
C ALA A 266 -19.52 9.44 0.22
N ARG A 267 -19.69 8.39 1.03
CA ARG A 267 -19.78 8.48 2.48
C ARG A 267 -18.69 7.63 3.13
N PRO A 268 -17.98 8.16 4.12
CA PRO A 268 -17.14 7.35 4.99
C PRO A 268 -18.00 6.25 5.64
N LEU A 269 -17.55 5.01 5.52
CA LEU A 269 -18.21 3.89 6.17
C LEU A 269 -17.86 3.87 7.67
N PRO A 270 -18.79 3.43 8.53
CA PRO A 270 -18.52 3.29 9.96
C PRO A 270 -17.48 2.17 10.20
N ARG A 271 -16.77 2.27 11.33
CA ARG A 271 -15.60 1.44 11.72
C ARG A 271 -15.81 -0.09 11.71
N ASN A 272 -17.04 -0.57 11.56
CA ASN A 272 -17.46 -1.96 11.69
C ASN A 272 -18.20 -2.46 10.44
N GLY A 273 -17.61 -2.26 9.26
CA GLY A 273 -18.03 -2.96 8.03
C GLY A 273 -18.32 -4.44 8.31
N SER A 274 -19.22 -5.03 7.53
CA SER A 274 -19.98 -6.27 7.81
C SER A 274 -19.18 -7.56 8.13
N SER A 275 -17.85 -7.54 8.19
CA SER A 275 -17.03 -8.70 8.55
C SER A 275 -16.22 -8.50 9.83
N ALA A 276 -15.94 -9.61 10.53
CA ALA A 276 -15.13 -9.67 11.75
C ALA A 276 -13.66 -9.23 11.56
N VAL A 277 -13.22 -9.00 10.32
CA VAL A 277 -11.89 -8.51 9.93
C VAL A 277 -11.99 -7.10 9.34
N GLY A 278 -13.18 -6.48 9.40
CA GLY A 278 -13.65 -5.36 8.58
C GLY A 278 -12.53 -4.51 8.05
N TRP A 279 -11.73 -3.92 8.95
CA TRP A 279 -10.66 -3.00 8.61
C TRP A 279 -9.30 -3.38 9.26
N GLY A 280 -8.94 -4.67 9.23
CA GLY A 280 -7.76 -5.20 9.92
C GLY A 280 -8.04 -5.52 11.39
N GLY A 281 -7.04 -6.04 12.11
CA GLY A 281 -7.21 -6.42 13.53
C GLY A 281 -7.72 -5.26 14.39
N THR A 282 -8.56 -5.55 15.39
CA THR A 282 -9.30 -4.57 16.20
C THR A 282 -8.42 -3.46 16.81
N HIS A 283 -7.13 -3.73 17.05
CA HIS A 283 -6.19 -2.76 17.63
C HIS A 283 -5.49 -1.84 16.61
N LEU A 284 -5.35 -2.27 15.36
CA LEU A 284 -4.66 -1.51 14.31
C LEU A 284 -5.47 -0.30 13.83
N GLN A 285 -6.79 -0.35 13.96
CA GLN A 285 -7.71 0.67 13.44
C GLN A 285 -7.65 2.00 14.22
N TYR A 286 -7.20 1.96 15.47
CA TYR A 286 -7.12 3.12 16.37
C TYR A 286 -5.76 3.82 16.36
N GLN A 287 -4.76 3.21 15.73
CA GLN A 287 -3.41 3.73 15.75
C GLN A 287 -3.32 4.93 14.80
N TYR A 288 -2.97 6.07 15.38
CA TYR A 288 -2.51 7.23 14.63
C TYR A 288 -1.13 6.93 14.08
N THR A 289 -1.07 6.69 12.78
CA THR A 289 0.17 6.34 12.08
C THR A 289 0.13 6.90 10.66
N TRP A 290 1.18 6.65 9.89
CA TRP A 290 1.13 6.85 8.45
C TRP A 290 0.08 5.93 7.84
N ARG A 291 -0.90 6.51 7.15
CA ARG A 291 -1.86 5.76 6.34
C ARG A 291 -1.93 6.33 4.94
N SER A 292 -2.35 5.47 4.03
CA SER A 292 -2.66 5.84 2.65
C SER A 292 -3.95 5.18 2.20
N GLY A 293 -4.65 5.83 1.27
CA GLY A 293 -5.90 5.35 0.72
C GLY A 293 -5.99 5.66 -0.76
N LEU A 294 -6.76 4.83 -1.47
CA LEU A 294 -7.02 4.93 -2.89
C LEU A 294 -8.52 4.91 -3.12
N GLY A 295 -9.00 5.79 -3.99
CA GLY A 295 -10.40 5.83 -4.38
C GLY A 295 -10.57 6.31 -5.80
N ILE A 296 -11.84 6.44 -6.16
CA ILE A 296 -12.26 7.06 -7.43
C ILE A 296 -13.34 8.10 -7.16
N ASP A 297 -13.33 9.19 -7.92
CA ASP A 297 -14.38 10.20 -7.89
C ASP A 297 -15.57 9.81 -8.79
N ARG A 298 -16.60 10.67 -8.85
CA ARG A 298 -17.79 10.46 -9.69
C ARG A 298 -17.52 10.47 -11.21
N HIS A 299 -16.35 10.92 -11.63
CA HIS A 299 -15.91 10.95 -13.03
C HIS A 299 -14.87 9.86 -13.34
N ASN A 300 -14.65 8.92 -12.41
CA ASN A 300 -13.63 7.88 -12.48
C ASN A 300 -12.18 8.42 -12.53
N ASN A 301 -11.93 9.63 -12.02
CA ASN A 301 -10.56 10.05 -11.71
C ASN A 301 -10.10 9.33 -10.45
N ILE A 302 -8.81 9.05 -10.38
CA ILE A 302 -8.23 8.33 -9.24
C ILE A 302 -7.88 9.34 -8.15
N VAL A 303 -8.26 9.04 -6.91
CA VAL A 303 -8.00 9.86 -5.73
C VAL A 303 -7.04 9.09 -4.83
N TYR A 304 -5.88 9.66 -4.54
CA TYR A 304 -4.95 9.12 -3.55
C TYR A 304 -4.85 10.09 -2.36
N VAL A 305 -4.88 9.55 -1.15
CA VAL A 305 -4.78 10.33 0.09
C VAL A 305 -3.73 9.68 0.99
N ALA A 306 -2.85 10.47 1.61
CA ALA A 306 -1.95 9.96 2.64
C ALA A 306 -1.51 11.05 3.62
N GLY A 307 -1.25 10.64 4.86
CA GLY A 307 -0.81 11.53 5.92
C GLY A 307 -0.24 10.75 7.10
N ASN A 308 0.54 11.44 7.93
CA ASN A 308 0.95 10.91 9.23
C ASN A 308 -0.15 11.18 10.26
N TYR A 309 -0.16 10.41 11.35
CA TYR A 309 -1.15 10.53 12.42
C TYR A 309 -2.60 10.45 11.91
N LEU A 310 -2.86 9.58 10.94
CA LEU A 310 -4.21 9.22 10.53
C LEU A 310 -4.63 7.96 11.25
N ASN A 311 -5.83 7.97 11.82
CA ASN A 311 -6.58 6.75 12.07
C ASN A 311 -7.45 6.45 10.83
N LEU A 312 -8.10 5.28 10.81
CA LEU A 312 -8.82 4.86 9.62
C LEU A 312 -10.11 5.65 9.35
N THR A 313 -10.78 6.13 10.40
CA THR A 313 -11.92 7.05 10.24
C THR A 313 -11.49 8.36 9.62
N THR A 314 -10.38 8.95 10.09
CA THR A 314 -9.84 10.18 9.52
C THR A 314 -9.40 9.97 8.06
N LEU A 315 -8.83 8.81 7.72
CA LEU A 315 -8.52 8.47 6.32
C LEU A 315 -9.79 8.38 5.45
N ALA A 316 -10.84 7.72 5.93
CA ALA A 316 -12.10 7.59 5.21
C ALA A 316 -12.78 8.96 4.98
N VAL A 317 -12.79 9.81 6.01
CA VAL A 317 -13.24 11.22 5.90
C VAL A 317 -12.40 11.96 4.87
N ALA A 318 -11.07 11.88 4.95
CA ALA A 318 -10.18 12.55 4.01
C ALA A 318 -10.39 12.10 2.54
N LEU A 319 -10.68 10.82 2.29
CA LEU A 319 -11.03 10.34 0.96
C LEU A 319 -12.36 10.91 0.47
N ALA A 320 -13.38 10.96 1.33
CA ALA A 320 -14.69 11.52 0.99
C ALA A 320 -14.61 13.04 0.74
N ASP A 321 -13.86 13.77 1.57
CA ASP A 321 -13.58 15.20 1.39
C ASP A 321 -12.80 15.47 0.09
N ALA A 322 -11.93 14.54 -0.30
CA ALA A 322 -11.25 14.52 -1.59
C ALA A 322 -12.15 14.06 -2.76
N GLY A 323 -13.46 13.92 -2.53
CA GLY A 323 -14.45 13.62 -3.58
C GLY A 323 -14.54 12.15 -3.99
N ALA A 324 -13.89 11.23 -3.27
CA ALA A 324 -14.00 9.81 -3.58
C ALA A 324 -15.44 9.32 -3.34
N VAL A 325 -16.02 8.64 -4.34
CA VAL A 325 -17.33 7.98 -4.23
C VAL A 325 -17.19 6.55 -3.72
N ARG A 326 -16.04 5.92 -4.00
CA ARG A 326 -15.60 4.62 -3.47
C ARG A 326 -14.14 4.72 -3.11
N GLY A 327 -13.75 4.12 -1.99
CA GLY A 327 -12.37 4.19 -1.50
C GLY A 327 -11.99 3.04 -0.60
N MET A 328 -10.70 2.70 -0.63
CA MET A 328 -10.07 1.62 0.12
C MET A 328 -8.80 2.10 0.81
N GLU A 329 -8.47 1.50 1.95
CA GLU A 329 -7.15 1.69 2.56
C GLU A 329 -6.07 0.94 1.77
N LEU A 330 -4.86 1.50 1.75
CA LEU A 330 -3.63 0.90 1.24
C LEU A 330 -2.66 0.58 2.41
N ASP A 331 -1.46 0.11 2.12
CA ASP A 331 -0.48 -0.23 3.17
C ASP A 331 -0.20 0.99 4.10
N MET A 332 0.05 0.68 5.38
CA MET A 332 0.21 1.66 6.45
C MET A 332 1.66 1.63 6.98
N HIS A 333 1.97 2.53 7.92
CA HIS A 333 3.29 2.71 8.56
C HIS A 333 4.31 3.53 7.75
N SER A 334 5.26 4.09 8.49
CA SER A 334 6.31 4.96 7.97
C SER A 334 7.16 4.21 6.94
N GLY A 335 7.37 4.83 5.78
CA GLY A 335 8.11 4.24 4.68
C GLY A 335 7.22 3.47 3.70
N MET A 336 6.13 2.85 4.15
CA MET A 336 5.19 2.14 3.24
C MET A 336 4.38 3.14 2.43
N SER A 337 3.70 4.09 3.11
CA SER A 337 2.91 5.13 2.47
C SER A 337 3.80 6.10 1.70
N ILE A 338 3.67 6.11 0.38
CA ILE A 338 4.44 6.96 -0.51
C ILE A 338 3.63 7.29 -1.76
N PHE A 339 3.71 8.55 -2.17
CA PHE A 339 3.29 9.00 -3.48
C PHE A 339 4.34 9.94 -4.04
N THR A 340 4.78 9.67 -5.26
CA THR A 340 5.70 10.53 -6.01
C THR A 340 5.07 10.91 -7.33
N THR A 341 5.13 12.18 -7.68
CA THR A 341 4.76 12.73 -8.98
C THR A 341 5.96 13.39 -9.65
N TRP A 342 5.97 13.48 -10.98
CA TRP A 342 7.04 14.17 -11.71
C TRP A 342 6.57 15.57 -12.11
N THR A 343 7.04 16.56 -11.35
CA THR A 343 6.82 17.97 -11.63
C THR A 343 7.75 18.40 -12.76
N THR A 344 7.20 19.10 -13.75
CA THR A 344 7.96 19.63 -14.88
C THR A 344 8.20 21.12 -14.67
N THR A 345 9.47 21.56 -14.74
CA THR A 345 9.86 22.97 -14.71
C THR A 345 10.81 23.22 -15.89
N GLY A 346 10.34 23.95 -16.90
CA GLY A 346 11.02 24.01 -18.20
C GLY A 346 11.14 22.60 -18.80
N SER A 347 12.34 22.20 -19.19
CA SER A 347 12.63 20.84 -19.69
C SER A 347 12.95 19.82 -18.60
N ARG A 348 13.08 20.24 -17.33
CA ARG A 348 13.48 19.38 -16.22
C ARG A 348 12.27 18.71 -15.58
N ARG A 349 12.27 17.38 -15.52
CA ARG A 349 11.30 16.57 -14.76
C ARG A 349 11.92 16.12 -13.45
N THR A 350 11.32 16.50 -12.32
CA THR A 350 11.86 16.20 -10.99
C THR A 350 10.85 15.38 -10.18
N PRO A 351 11.23 14.22 -9.62
CA PRO A 351 10.36 13.45 -8.75
C PRO A 351 10.11 14.21 -7.44
N THR A 352 8.84 14.41 -7.10
CA THR A 352 8.39 15.19 -5.94
C THR A 352 7.43 14.34 -5.11
N LYS A 353 7.73 14.21 -3.82
CA LYS A 353 6.85 13.50 -2.87
C LYS A 353 5.61 14.33 -2.59
N LEU A 354 4.46 13.66 -2.44
CA LEU A 354 3.19 14.33 -2.09
C LEU A 354 3.31 15.14 -0.80
N LEU A 355 3.90 14.53 0.23
CA LEU A 355 4.27 15.19 1.48
C LEU A 355 5.81 15.16 1.65
N PRO A 356 6.44 16.28 2.04
CA PRO A 356 7.88 16.32 2.26
C PRO A 356 8.31 15.38 3.39
N THR A 357 7.41 15.12 4.35
CA THR A 357 7.59 14.25 5.51
C THR A 357 7.50 12.75 5.20
N MET A 358 7.09 12.34 3.99
CA MET A 358 7.14 10.94 3.58
C MET A 358 8.59 10.43 3.65
N ARG A 359 8.83 9.37 4.44
CA ARG A 359 10.19 8.91 4.75
C ARG A 359 10.93 8.31 3.56
N SER A 360 10.21 7.62 2.68
CA SER A 360 10.79 6.93 1.53
C SER A 360 11.30 7.91 0.47
N SER A 361 12.37 7.52 -0.22
CA SER A 361 12.92 8.28 -1.35
C SER A 361 11.89 8.41 -2.47
N ALA A 362 11.82 9.58 -3.13
CA ALA A 362 10.96 9.80 -4.28
C ALA A 362 11.27 8.84 -5.44
N GLY A 363 12.52 8.38 -5.55
CA GLY A 363 12.95 7.40 -6.55
C GLY A 363 12.78 5.93 -6.14
N ARG A 364 12.10 5.62 -5.02
CA ARG A 364 12.04 4.27 -4.42
C ARG A 364 11.75 3.17 -5.45
N TYR A 365 10.73 3.35 -6.28
CA TYR A 365 10.25 2.34 -7.23
C TYR A 365 10.94 2.36 -8.60
N LEU A 366 11.96 3.21 -8.77
CA LEU A 366 12.89 3.12 -9.90
C LEU A 366 13.93 2.01 -9.69
N ALA A 367 14.01 1.46 -8.47
CA ALA A 367 14.77 0.28 -8.11
C ALA A 367 13.82 -0.84 -7.67
N PRO A 368 14.26 -2.13 -7.69
CA PRO A 368 13.43 -3.25 -7.26
C PRO A 368 12.95 -3.09 -5.80
N ASP A 369 11.65 -3.24 -5.58
CA ASP A 369 11.01 -3.20 -4.26
C ASP A 369 10.50 -4.59 -3.82
N ARG A 370 10.31 -4.77 -2.52
CA ARG A 370 9.75 -6.02 -2.00
C ARG A 370 8.23 -6.08 -2.12
N ARG A 371 7.58 -4.93 -2.06
CA ARG A 371 6.12 -4.79 -2.17
C ARG A 371 5.71 -4.50 -3.60
N ASP A 372 4.51 -4.93 -3.94
CA ASP A 372 3.81 -4.47 -5.12
C ASP A 372 3.44 -2.97 -4.99
N PHE A 373 3.26 -2.32 -6.13
CA PHE A 373 2.98 -0.88 -6.20
C PHE A 373 2.30 -0.52 -7.52
N PHE A 374 1.66 0.65 -7.53
CA PHE A 374 1.03 1.20 -8.71
C PHE A 374 1.87 2.31 -9.32
N TYR A 375 1.78 2.45 -10.64
CA TYR A 375 2.29 3.63 -11.32
C TYR A 375 1.38 4.05 -12.46
N ALA A 376 1.49 5.32 -12.83
CA ALA A 376 0.74 5.95 -13.91
C ALA A 376 1.72 6.52 -14.93
N THR A 377 1.48 6.28 -16.21
CA THR A 377 2.21 6.93 -17.31
C THR A 377 1.30 7.88 -18.08
N THR A 378 1.88 8.98 -18.55
CA THR A 378 1.25 9.86 -19.53
C THR A 378 1.39 9.23 -20.91
N GLY A 379 0.28 9.01 -21.60
CA GLY A 379 0.25 8.35 -22.90
C GLY A 379 -1.18 8.31 -23.43
N PRO A 380 -1.39 8.20 -24.75
CA PRO A 380 -2.72 8.26 -25.32
C PRO A 380 -3.58 7.09 -24.81
N HIS A 381 -4.66 7.40 -24.11
CA HIS A 381 -5.82 6.51 -24.09
C HIS A 381 -6.35 6.43 -25.54
N PRO A 382 -6.67 5.25 -26.08
CA PRO A 382 -7.51 5.21 -27.26
C PRO A 382 -8.80 5.97 -26.91
N ALA A 383 -9.10 7.01 -27.68
CA ALA A 383 -10.30 7.82 -27.46
C ALA A 383 -11.52 6.89 -27.38
N LEU A 384 -12.35 7.04 -26.35
CA LEU A 384 -13.68 6.46 -26.36
C LEU A 384 -14.33 6.87 -27.69
N PRO A 385 -14.96 5.95 -28.45
CA PRO A 385 -15.67 6.34 -29.65
C PRO A 385 -16.70 7.38 -29.24
N SER A 386 -16.53 8.62 -29.72
CA SER A 386 -17.58 9.63 -29.67
C SER A 386 -18.83 8.95 -30.22
N ALA A 387 -19.92 8.99 -29.45
CA ALA A 387 -21.21 8.49 -29.89
C ALA A 387 -21.55 9.18 -31.22
N GLY A 388 -21.28 8.48 -32.32
CA GLY A 388 -21.50 8.99 -33.65
C GLY A 388 -22.99 9.21 -33.80
N THR A 389 -23.36 10.45 -34.06
CA THR A 389 -24.70 10.84 -34.51
C THR A 389 -25.10 9.90 -35.65
N ALA A 390 -25.99 8.96 -35.35
CA ALA A 390 -26.59 8.09 -36.36
C ALA A 390 -27.34 8.97 -37.35
N THR A 391 -26.68 9.29 -38.46
CA THR A 391 -27.34 9.94 -39.59
C THR A 391 -28.09 8.82 -40.30
N GLN A 392 -29.39 8.67 -40.00
CA GLN A 392 -30.26 7.78 -40.76
C GLN A 392 -30.31 8.28 -42.20
N SER A 393 -29.65 7.55 -43.11
CA SER A 393 -29.88 7.69 -44.54
C SER A 393 -31.14 6.90 -44.89
N SER A 394 -32.26 7.59 -45.03
CA SER A 394 -33.48 7.04 -45.63
C SER A 394 -33.31 6.94 -47.14
N SER A 395 -33.25 5.72 -47.68
CA SER A 395 -33.39 5.49 -49.13
C SER A 395 -34.89 5.47 -49.51
N PRO A 396 -35.31 6.04 -50.65
CA PRO A 396 -36.70 6.00 -51.08
C PRO A 396 -37.05 4.67 -51.80
N PRO A 397 -38.33 4.26 -51.83
CA PRO A 397 -38.75 2.95 -52.32
C PRO A 397 -38.71 2.88 -53.85
N GLY A 398 -38.16 1.78 -54.36
CA GLY A 398 -38.13 1.47 -55.79
C GLY A 398 -39.51 1.06 -56.31
N HIS A 399 -39.94 1.73 -57.37
CA HIS A 399 -41.06 1.31 -58.22
C HIS A 399 -40.69 0.02 -58.97
N THR A 400 -41.50 -1.03 -58.81
CA THR A 400 -41.53 -2.18 -59.72
C THR A 400 -42.62 -1.96 -60.76
N ASN A 401 -42.24 -2.09 -62.02
CA ASN A 401 -43.16 -2.14 -63.15
C ASN A 401 -42.70 -3.29 -64.05
N LYS A 402 -43.36 -4.44 -63.91
CA LYS A 402 -43.67 -5.46 -64.95
C LYS A 402 -44.29 -6.70 -64.31
#